data_AF-A0A178VEJ4-F1
#
_entry.id   AF-A0A178VEJ4-F1
#
_cell.length_a   1.000
_cell.length_b   1.000
_cell.length_c   1.000
_cell.angle_alpha   90.00
_cell.angle_beta   90.00
_cell.angle_gamma   90.00
#
_symmetry.space_group_name_H-M   'P 1'
#
loop_
_entity.id
_entity.type
_entity.pdbx_description
1 polymer ?
#
loop_
_entity_poly.entity_id
_entity_poly.type
_entity_poly.pdbx_seq_one_letter_code
_entity_poly.pdbx_strand_id
1 'polypeptide(L)'
;MEKRAEKRRIVLVPVAAQGHVTPMMQLGKALQSKGFLITVAQRQFNQIGSSLQHFPGFDFVTIPESLPQSESKKLGPAEYLMNLNKTSEASFKECISQLSMQQGNDIACIIYDKLMYFCEAAAKEFKIPSVIFSTSSATIQVCYCVLSELNAEKFLIDMKDPEMQEKVLEGLHPLRYKDLPTSGFGPLEPLLEMCREVVNKRTAFAVIINTASCLESLSLSWLQQELGIPVYPLGPLHITASSQGPSLLQEDMSCIEWLNKQKPRSVIYISLGSKAHMETKEMLEMAWGLCNSNQPFLWVIRPGSVAGFEWIELLPEEVIKMVTERGYIVKWAPQIEVLGHPAVGGFWSHCGWNSTLESIVEGVPMICRPLQGEQKLNAMYIESVWKIGIQLEGEVEREGVERAVKRLIMDEEGAAMRERALDLKEKLNASVRSGGSSYNALDELVKFLNTE
;
A
#
# COMPACT_ATOMS: atom_id res chain seq x y z
N MET A 1 8.76 -39.10 23.90
CA MET A 1 7.73 -38.11 23.49
C MET A 1 8.39 -36.76 23.55
N GLU A 2 8.83 -36.23 22.40
CA GLU A 2 9.23 -34.82 22.31
C GLU A 2 8.02 -33.97 22.67
N LYS A 3 8.14 -33.13 23.70
CA LYS A 3 7.15 -32.08 23.95
C LYS A 3 7.15 -31.19 22.71
N ARG A 4 6.09 -31.27 21.91
CA ARG A 4 5.82 -30.30 20.85
C ARG A 4 5.76 -28.94 21.56
N ALA A 5 6.74 -28.07 21.33
CA ALA A 5 6.69 -26.72 21.87
C ALA A 5 5.37 -26.08 21.42
N GLU A 6 4.59 -25.58 22.37
CA GLU A 6 3.35 -24.85 22.06
C GLU A 6 3.72 -23.65 21.21
N LYS A 7 3.14 -23.57 20.01
CA LYS A 7 3.44 -22.48 19.08
C LYS A 7 2.83 -21.21 19.65
N ARG A 8 3.64 -20.16 19.82
CA ARG A 8 3.16 -18.86 20.28
C ARG A 8 2.32 -18.18 19.19
N ARG A 9 1.36 -17.36 19.61
CA ARG A 9 0.37 -16.72 18.74
C ARG A 9 0.69 -15.24 18.50
N ILE A 10 0.54 -14.80 17.27
CA ILE A 10 0.62 -13.39 16.89
C ILE A 10 -0.77 -12.93 16.46
N VAL A 11 -1.25 -11.84 17.04
CA VAL A 11 -2.51 -11.19 16.66
C VAL A 11 -2.20 -10.05 15.71
N LEU A 12 -2.73 -10.13 14.49
CA LEU A 12 -2.61 -9.12 13.45
C LEU A 12 -3.87 -8.25 13.42
N VAL A 13 -3.72 -6.93 13.43
CA VAL A 13 -4.85 -5.99 13.39
C VAL A 13 -4.73 -5.03 12.19
N PRO A 14 -5.24 -5.43 11.01
CA PRO A 14 -5.17 -4.59 9.81
C PRO A 14 -6.24 -3.49 9.80
N VAL A 15 -5.98 -2.41 9.05
CA VAL A 15 -7.07 -1.57 8.56
C VAL A 15 -7.87 -2.37 7.54
N ALA A 16 -9.20 -2.26 7.60
CA ALA A 16 -10.13 -2.88 6.68
C ALA A 16 -10.14 -2.24 5.28
N ALA A 17 -9.00 -2.29 4.59
CA ALA A 17 -8.83 -1.84 3.22
C ALA A 17 -7.83 -2.73 2.49
N GLN A 18 -8.06 -2.99 1.19
CA GLN A 18 -7.21 -3.88 0.36
C GLN A 18 -5.72 -3.58 0.51
N GLY A 19 -5.34 -2.30 0.48
CA GLY A 19 -3.95 -1.86 0.60
C GLY A 19 -3.29 -2.13 1.96
N HIS A 20 -4.06 -2.50 2.97
CA HIS A 20 -3.58 -2.78 4.32
C HIS A 20 -3.74 -4.25 4.71
N VAL A 21 -4.88 -4.86 4.36
CA VAL A 21 -5.13 -6.29 4.60
C VAL A 21 -4.11 -7.14 3.85
N THR A 22 -3.90 -6.89 2.55
CA THR A 22 -3.01 -7.71 1.71
C THR A 22 -1.59 -7.80 2.29
N PRO A 23 -0.88 -6.68 2.56
CA PRO A 23 0.46 -6.75 3.15
C PRO A 23 0.46 -7.32 4.58
N MET A 24 -0.59 -7.10 5.39
CA MET A 24 -0.70 -7.70 6.72
C MET A 24 -0.80 -9.24 6.64
N MET A 25 -1.59 -9.76 5.70
CA MET A 25 -1.72 -11.19 5.47
C MET A 25 -0.40 -11.81 4.96
N GLN A 26 0.34 -11.09 4.10
CA GLN A 26 1.66 -11.50 3.65
C GLN A 26 2.68 -11.53 4.80
N LEU A 27 2.68 -10.52 5.68
CA LEU A 27 3.47 -10.54 6.91
C LEU A 27 3.11 -11.74 7.80
N GLY A 28 1.82 -12.00 7.98
CA GLY A 28 1.34 -13.19 8.68
C GLY A 28 1.88 -14.49 8.08
N LYS A 29 1.94 -14.61 6.76
CA LYS A 29 2.47 -15.80 6.07
C LYS A 29 3.98 -15.95 6.32
N ALA A 30 4.73 -14.85 6.24
CA ALA A 30 6.15 -14.84 6.56
C ALA A 30 6.39 -15.31 8.01
N LEU A 31 5.61 -14.80 8.99
CA LEU A 31 5.71 -15.20 10.40
C LEU A 31 5.24 -16.64 10.66
N GLN A 32 4.18 -17.09 9.98
CA GLN A 32 3.71 -18.48 10.04
C GLN A 32 4.80 -19.46 9.58
N SER A 33 5.54 -19.12 8.52
CA SER A 33 6.67 -19.93 8.02
C SER A 33 7.80 -20.07 9.05
N LYS A 34 7.85 -19.15 10.03
CA LYS A 34 8.82 -19.13 11.14
C LYS A 34 8.29 -19.81 12.41
N GLY A 35 7.09 -20.39 12.36
CA GLY A 35 6.56 -21.25 13.42
C GLY A 35 5.46 -20.63 14.28
N PHE A 36 5.07 -19.37 14.06
CA PHE A 36 4.00 -18.70 14.81
C PHE A 36 2.61 -19.17 14.38
N LEU A 37 1.66 -19.18 15.32
CA LEU A 37 0.23 -19.20 15.01
C LEU A 37 -0.22 -17.77 14.70
N ILE A 38 -1.07 -17.61 13.70
CA ILE A 38 -1.54 -16.29 13.27
C ILE A 38 -3.03 -16.17 13.53
N THR A 39 -3.42 -15.17 14.30
CA THR A 39 -4.80 -14.71 14.43
C THR A 39 -4.95 -13.35 13.77
N VAL A 40 -5.97 -13.15 12.95
CA VAL A 40 -6.30 -11.83 12.39
C VAL A 40 -7.54 -11.30 13.07
N ALA A 41 -7.43 -10.14 13.70
CA ALA A 41 -8.54 -9.42 14.30
C ALA A 41 -9.17 -8.48 13.25
N GLN A 42 -10.38 -8.81 12.81
CA GLN A 42 -11.11 -8.10 11.78
C GLN A 42 -12.35 -7.39 12.34
N ARG A 43 -12.82 -6.35 11.64
CA ARG A 43 -14.01 -5.59 12.02
C ARG A 43 -15.29 -6.23 11.46
N GLN A 44 -16.40 -6.06 12.18
CA GLN A 44 -17.68 -6.71 11.85
C GLN A 44 -18.30 -6.30 10.50
N PHE A 45 -18.37 -5.01 10.14
CA PHE A 45 -18.91 -4.57 8.83
C PHE A 45 -17.92 -4.69 7.68
N ASN A 46 -16.65 -4.93 7.99
CA ASN A 46 -15.60 -5.18 7.02
C ASN A 46 -15.04 -6.57 7.19
N GLN A 47 -15.93 -7.58 7.29
CA GLN A 47 -15.51 -8.95 7.13
C GLN A 47 -14.74 -9.01 5.81
N ILE A 48 -13.44 -9.23 5.96
CA ILE A 48 -12.54 -9.53 4.88
C ILE A 48 -13.28 -10.64 4.10
N GLY A 49 -13.52 -10.44 2.79
CA GLY A 49 -14.54 -11.18 2.02
C GLY A 49 -14.59 -12.67 2.34
N SER A 50 -15.74 -13.34 2.22
CA SER A 50 -15.95 -14.72 2.71
C SER A 50 -14.84 -15.75 2.36
N SER A 51 -14.11 -15.54 1.26
CA SER A 51 -12.92 -16.30 0.86
C SER A 51 -11.76 -16.24 1.85
N LEU A 52 -11.62 -15.15 2.59
CA LEU A 52 -10.50 -14.84 3.48
C LEU A 52 -10.67 -15.36 4.89
N GLN A 53 -11.90 -15.57 5.36
CA GLN A 53 -12.18 -16.18 6.67
C GLN A 53 -11.69 -17.63 6.77
N HIS A 54 -11.39 -18.26 5.64
CA HIS A 54 -10.90 -19.63 5.54
C HIS A 54 -9.45 -19.69 5.05
N PHE A 55 -8.68 -18.61 5.19
CA PHE A 55 -7.30 -18.58 4.72
C PHE A 55 -6.46 -19.64 5.45
N PRO A 56 -5.86 -20.62 4.74
CA PRO A 56 -5.28 -21.79 5.38
C PRO A 56 -4.20 -21.46 6.43
N GLY A 57 -4.42 -21.96 7.64
CA GLY A 57 -3.52 -21.84 8.79
C GLY A 57 -3.64 -20.53 9.58
N PHE A 58 -4.65 -19.71 9.31
CA PHE A 58 -4.94 -18.48 10.03
C PHE A 58 -6.24 -18.64 10.81
N ASP A 59 -6.24 -18.16 12.05
CA ASP A 59 -7.46 -17.99 12.83
C ASP A 59 -7.98 -16.55 12.67
N PHE A 60 -9.28 -16.36 12.82
CA PHE A 60 -9.91 -15.04 12.70
C PHE A 60 -10.77 -14.76 13.93
N VAL A 61 -10.67 -13.52 14.43
CA VAL A 61 -11.54 -13.00 15.50
C VAL A 61 -12.19 -11.71 15.04
N THR A 62 -13.43 -11.49 15.46
CA THR A 62 -14.20 -10.31 15.07
C THR A 62 -14.23 -9.32 16.22
N ILE A 63 -13.78 -8.10 15.97
CA ILE A 63 -13.94 -6.95 16.85
C ILE A 63 -15.33 -6.37 16.57
N PRO A 64 -16.24 -6.33 17.58
CA PRO A 64 -17.53 -5.67 17.44
C PRO A 64 -17.39 -4.23 16.95
N GLU A 65 -18.30 -3.82 16.08
CA GLU A 65 -18.27 -2.47 15.52
C GLU A 65 -18.73 -1.43 16.54
N SER A 66 -17.99 -0.34 16.64
CA SER A 66 -18.36 0.85 17.40
C SER A 66 -18.75 2.05 16.52
N LEU A 67 -18.35 2.07 15.24
CA LEU A 67 -18.51 3.22 14.35
C LEU A 67 -18.75 2.78 12.88
N PRO A 68 -19.93 3.04 12.29
CA PRO A 68 -20.22 2.67 10.91
C PRO A 68 -19.33 3.38 9.87
N GLN A 69 -19.01 2.70 8.77
CA GLN A 69 -18.21 3.27 7.67
C GLN A 69 -18.87 4.50 7.01
N SER A 70 -20.20 4.60 7.03
CA SER A 70 -20.93 5.75 6.46
C SER A 70 -20.53 7.09 7.09
N GLU A 71 -20.06 7.08 8.34
CA GLU A 71 -19.60 8.30 9.03
C GLU A 71 -18.31 8.85 8.41
N SER A 72 -17.52 8.03 7.71
CA SER A 72 -16.29 8.50 7.06
C SER A 72 -16.55 9.55 5.98
N LYS A 73 -17.73 9.51 5.33
CA LYS A 73 -18.13 10.49 4.32
C LYS A 73 -18.44 11.86 4.93
N LYS A 74 -18.79 11.92 6.22
CA LYS A 74 -19.15 13.16 6.92
C LYS A 74 -17.94 13.84 7.56
N LEU A 75 -17.08 13.06 8.21
CA LEU A 75 -15.96 13.56 9.02
C LEU A 75 -14.65 13.75 8.22
N GLY A 76 -14.54 13.09 7.07
CA GLY A 76 -13.27 12.95 6.36
C GLY A 76 -12.35 11.88 6.98
N PRO A 77 -11.29 11.46 6.26
CA PRO A 77 -10.51 10.29 6.68
C PRO A 77 -9.79 10.40 8.02
N ALA A 78 -9.16 11.53 8.33
CA ALA A 78 -8.39 11.71 9.58
C ALA A 78 -9.29 11.68 10.82
N GLU A 79 -10.36 12.48 10.84
CA GLU A 79 -11.29 12.53 11.97
C GLU A 79 -12.04 11.20 12.15
N TYR A 80 -12.44 10.55 11.06
CA TYR A 80 -13.02 9.20 11.12
C TYR A 80 -12.06 8.20 11.79
N LEU A 81 -10.78 8.19 11.40
CA LEU A 81 -9.77 7.31 12.01
C LEU A 81 -9.58 7.61 13.50
N MET A 82 -9.56 8.87 13.90
CA MET A 82 -9.44 9.24 15.31
C MET A 82 -10.64 8.77 16.13
N ASN A 83 -11.86 8.97 15.63
CA ASN A 83 -13.09 8.49 16.28
C ASN A 83 -13.17 6.97 16.32
N LEU A 84 -12.72 6.31 15.25
CA LEU A 84 -12.61 4.86 15.21
C LEU A 84 -11.69 4.35 16.32
N ASN A 85 -10.51 4.94 16.49
CA ASN A 85 -9.58 4.52 17.53
C ASN A 85 -10.16 4.73 18.94
N LYS A 86 -10.78 5.89 19.21
CA LYS A 86 -11.42 6.18 20.51
C LYS A 86 -12.52 5.18 20.86
N THR A 87 -13.32 4.79 19.88
CA THR A 87 -14.52 3.97 20.11
C THR A 87 -14.25 2.46 20.08
N SER A 88 -13.12 2.03 19.50
CA SER A 88 -12.78 0.61 19.32
C SER A 88 -11.99 0.00 20.48
N GLU A 89 -11.45 0.83 21.37
CA GLU A 89 -10.56 0.40 22.45
C GLU A 89 -11.20 -0.68 23.34
N ALA A 90 -12.39 -0.42 23.87
CA ALA A 90 -13.06 -1.33 24.80
C ALA A 90 -13.40 -2.69 24.15
N SER A 91 -13.93 -2.65 22.92
CA SER A 91 -14.28 -3.85 22.16
C SER A 91 -13.04 -4.69 21.81
N PHE A 92 -11.92 -4.04 21.52
CA PHE A 92 -10.67 -4.77 21.27
C PHE A 92 -10.10 -5.40 22.54
N LYS A 93 -10.15 -4.71 23.69
CA LYS A 93 -9.74 -5.27 24.98
C LYS A 93 -10.55 -6.52 25.34
N GLU A 94 -11.86 -6.47 25.15
CA GLU A 94 -12.73 -7.63 25.35
C GLU A 94 -12.36 -8.79 24.42
N CYS A 95 -12.10 -8.51 23.14
CA CYS A 95 -11.67 -9.51 22.17
C CYS A 95 -10.36 -10.20 22.58
N ILE A 96 -9.34 -9.44 23.01
CA ILE A 96 -8.07 -10.00 23.48
C ILE A 96 -8.23 -10.80 24.77
N SER A 97 -9.07 -10.34 25.70
CA SER A 97 -9.39 -11.08 26.93
C SER A 97 -10.04 -12.43 26.63
N GLN A 98 -11.04 -12.47 25.75
CA GLN A 98 -11.71 -13.70 25.32
C GLN A 98 -10.74 -14.66 24.61
N LEU A 99 -9.91 -14.15 23.70
CA LEU A 99 -8.91 -14.95 22.99
C LEU A 99 -7.92 -15.60 23.97
N SER A 100 -7.46 -14.82 24.96
CA SER A 100 -6.53 -15.28 25.99
C SER A 100 -7.13 -16.39 26.87
N MET A 101 -8.41 -16.28 27.21
CA MET A 101 -9.14 -17.30 27.99
C MET A 101 -9.36 -18.62 27.21
N GLN A 102 -9.62 -18.52 25.90
CA GLN A 102 -9.90 -19.70 25.06
C GLN A 102 -8.65 -20.49 24.67
N GLN A 103 -7.52 -19.79 24.50
CA GLN A 103 -6.30 -20.35 23.90
C GLN A 103 -5.11 -20.45 24.88
N GLY A 104 -5.24 -19.95 26.11
CA GLY A 104 -4.28 -20.21 27.19
C GLY A 104 -3.13 -19.21 27.36
N ASN A 105 -3.38 -17.89 27.24
CA ASN A 105 -2.36 -16.82 27.39
C ASN A 105 -1.09 -17.02 26.52
N ASP A 106 -1.26 -17.50 25.29
CA ASP A 106 -0.17 -17.85 24.35
C ASP A 106 0.21 -16.72 23.38
N ILE A 107 -0.36 -15.53 23.55
CA ILE A 107 -0.15 -14.38 22.66
C ILE A 107 1.27 -13.83 22.86
N ALA A 108 2.15 -14.07 21.88
CA ALA A 108 3.49 -13.50 21.83
C ALA A 108 3.48 -12.00 21.56
N CYS A 109 2.63 -11.55 20.65
CA CYS A 109 2.65 -10.17 20.19
C CYS A 109 1.34 -9.76 19.52
N ILE A 110 0.99 -8.48 19.68
CA ILE A 110 0.00 -7.78 18.86
C ILE A 110 0.74 -6.94 17.83
N ILE A 111 0.61 -7.30 16.55
CA ILE A 111 1.11 -6.48 15.43
C ILE A 111 -0.08 -5.74 14.84
N TYR A 112 -0.08 -4.42 14.95
CA TYR A 112 -1.21 -3.60 14.49
C TYR A 112 -0.76 -2.62 13.40
N ASP A 113 -1.64 -2.40 12.43
CA ASP A 113 -1.45 -1.33 11.46
C ASP A 113 -1.34 0.01 12.19
N LYS A 114 -0.40 0.87 11.80
CA LYS A 114 -0.16 2.16 12.47
C LYS A 114 -1.39 3.05 12.62
N LEU A 115 -2.40 2.87 11.76
CA LEU A 115 -3.68 3.60 11.83
C LEU A 115 -4.66 3.03 12.88
N MET A 116 -4.41 1.83 13.42
CA MET A 116 -5.23 1.11 14.42
C MET A 116 -4.58 1.18 15.82
N TYR A 117 -4.10 2.35 16.22
CA TYR A 117 -3.37 2.57 17.48
C TYR A 117 -4.18 2.32 18.77
N PHE A 118 -5.51 2.12 18.69
CA PHE A 118 -6.33 1.66 19.81
C PHE A 118 -5.86 0.32 20.40
N CYS A 119 -5.10 -0.47 19.61
CA CYS A 119 -4.54 -1.75 20.05
C CYS A 119 -3.58 -1.60 21.24
N GLU A 120 -2.98 -0.43 21.39
CA GLU A 120 -2.00 -0.15 22.43
C GLU A 120 -2.57 -0.29 23.83
N ALA A 121 -3.82 0.16 24.05
CA ALA A 121 -4.43 0.09 25.36
C ALA A 121 -4.62 -1.36 25.83
N ALA A 122 -4.96 -2.28 24.91
CA ALA A 122 -5.04 -3.70 25.22
C ALA A 122 -3.65 -4.31 25.44
N ALA A 123 -2.68 -4.00 24.58
CA ALA A 123 -1.30 -4.45 24.75
C ALA A 123 -0.74 -4.08 26.12
N LYS A 124 -0.96 -2.83 26.56
CA LYS A 124 -0.53 -2.33 27.87
C LYS A 124 -1.28 -2.99 29.03
N GLU A 125 -2.60 -3.11 28.95
CA GLU A 125 -3.44 -3.68 30.01
C GLU A 125 -3.12 -5.15 30.27
N PHE A 126 -2.98 -5.94 29.19
CA PHE A 126 -2.69 -7.37 29.25
C PHE A 126 -1.19 -7.69 29.26
N LYS A 127 -0.32 -6.67 29.23
CA LYS A 127 1.15 -6.79 29.19
C LYS A 127 1.64 -7.68 28.03
N ILE A 128 1.03 -7.52 26.87
CA ILE A 128 1.40 -8.22 25.65
C ILE A 128 2.33 -7.33 24.83
N PRO A 129 3.48 -7.83 24.34
CA PRO A 129 4.34 -7.08 23.44
C PRO A 129 3.59 -6.57 22.20
N SER A 130 3.88 -5.34 21.76
CA SER A 130 3.27 -4.79 20.56
C SER A 130 4.27 -4.25 19.56
N VAL A 131 3.91 -4.34 18.27
CA VAL A 131 4.73 -3.89 17.14
C VAL A 131 3.84 -3.13 16.16
N ILE A 132 4.31 -1.98 15.71
CA ILE A 132 3.60 -1.17 14.71
C ILE A 132 3.94 -1.69 13.33
N PHE A 133 2.96 -1.82 12.45
CA PHE A 133 3.16 -2.14 11.04
C PHE A 133 2.76 -0.97 10.14
N SER A 134 3.70 -0.49 9.33
CA SER A 134 3.46 0.46 8.25
C SER A 134 3.35 -0.28 6.91
N THR A 135 2.16 -0.23 6.34
CA THR A 135 1.84 -0.76 4.99
C THR A 135 2.31 0.17 3.87
N SER A 136 2.74 1.37 4.22
CA SER A 136 3.23 2.41 3.31
C SER A 136 4.76 2.58 3.42
N SER A 137 5.35 3.38 2.53
CA SER A 137 6.80 3.56 2.41
C SER A 137 7.49 4.08 3.69
N ALA A 138 8.81 3.94 3.80
CA ALA A 138 9.55 4.56 4.90
C ALA A 138 9.50 6.09 4.78
N THR A 139 9.57 6.63 3.57
CA THR A 139 9.55 8.08 3.34
C THR A 139 8.24 8.71 3.79
N ILE A 140 7.09 8.07 3.55
CA ILE A 140 5.82 8.60 4.08
C ILE A 140 5.75 8.55 5.61
N GLN A 141 6.40 7.56 6.24
CA GLN A 141 6.50 7.51 7.70
C GLN A 141 7.35 8.67 8.24
N VAL A 142 8.46 9.01 7.57
CA VAL A 142 9.24 10.21 7.86
C VAL A 142 8.38 11.46 7.73
N CYS A 143 7.61 11.59 6.65
CA CYS A 143 6.72 12.73 6.45
C CYS A 143 5.71 12.88 7.59
N TYR A 144 5.17 11.77 8.11
CA TYR A 144 4.28 11.82 9.27
C TYR A 144 5.00 12.26 10.55
N CYS A 145 6.26 11.88 10.76
CA CYS A 145 7.05 12.39 11.89
C CYS A 145 7.21 13.90 11.78
N VAL A 146 7.61 14.40 10.60
CA VAL A 146 7.75 15.85 10.37
C VAL A 146 6.43 16.57 10.56
N LEU A 147 5.34 16.10 9.95
CA LEU A 147 4.01 16.69 10.08
C LEU A 147 3.51 16.71 11.54
N SER A 148 3.85 15.70 12.35
CA SER A 148 3.40 15.62 13.74
C SER A 148 3.91 16.78 14.61
N GLU A 149 5.05 17.38 14.25
CA GLU A 149 5.65 18.50 14.98
C GLU A 149 5.17 19.87 14.50
N LEU A 150 4.42 19.92 13.39
CA LEU A 150 3.97 21.18 12.81
C LEU A 150 2.73 21.73 13.54
N ASN A 151 2.61 23.06 13.48
CA ASN A 151 1.41 23.79 13.78
C ASN A 151 0.75 24.19 12.44
N ALA A 152 -0.57 24.00 12.30
CA ALA A 152 -1.21 24.19 11.00
C ALA A 152 -1.22 25.66 10.53
N GLU A 153 -1.46 26.62 11.43
CA GLU A 153 -1.43 28.04 11.08
C GLU A 153 -0.06 28.42 10.54
N LYS A 154 1.01 28.00 11.24
CA LYS A 154 2.39 28.20 10.80
C LYS A 154 2.65 27.50 9.46
N PHE A 155 2.24 26.25 9.30
CA PHE A 155 2.41 25.50 8.05
C PHE A 155 1.75 26.23 6.87
N LEU A 156 0.53 26.75 7.05
CA LEU A 156 -0.19 27.51 6.03
C LEU A 156 0.48 28.86 5.70
N ILE A 157 1.15 29.47 6.67
CA ILE A 157 1.96 30.68 6.45
C ILE A 157 3.23 30.31 5.66
N ASP A 158 3.97 29.30 6.10
CA ASP A 158 5.19 28.83 5.44
C ASP A 158 4.91 28.40 3.99
N MET A 159 3.76 27.76 3.74
CA MET A 159 3.34 27.37 2.40
C MET A 159 2.98 28.55 1.47
N LYS A 160 2.95 29.80 1.96
CA LYS A 160 2.83 30.99 1.09
C LYS A 160 4.17 31.54 0.64
N ASP A 161 5.27 31.10 1.26
CA ASP A 161 6.62 31.53 0.94
C ASP A 161 7.28 30.53 -0.05
N PRO A 162 7.61 30.95 -1.29
CA PRO A 162 8.26 30.09 -2.27
C PRO A 162 9.61 29.52 -1.81
N GLU A 163 10.39 30.27 -1.01
CA GLU A 163 11.67 29.78 -0.50
C GLU A 163 11.46 28.63 0.49
N MET A 164 10.46 28.78 1.36
CA MET A 164 10.08 27.73 2.31
C MET A 164 9.53 26.49 1.60
N GLN A 165 8.71 26.65 0.55
CA GLN A 165 8.20 25.54 -0.23
C GLN A 165 9.31 24.68 -0.84
N GLU A 166 10.35 25.31 -1.39
CA GLU A 166 11.48 24.62 -2.02
C GLU A 166 12.55 24.14 -1.02
N LYS A 167 12.42 24.49 0.26
CA LYS A 167 13.38 24.08 1.29
C LYS A 167 13.39 22.55 1.42
N VAL A 168 14.57 21.97 1.18
CA VAL A 168 14.84 20.54 1.39
C VAL A 168 14.86 20.24 2.89
N LEU A 169 14.20 19.15 3.29
CA LEU A 169 14.19 18.68 4.67
C LEU A 169 15.57 18.09 5.03
N GLU A 170 16.08 18.47 6.20
CA GLU A 170 17.42 18.12 6.64
C GLU A 170 17.60 16.59 6.75
N GLY A 171 18.66 16.07 6.14
CA GLY A 171 18.94 14.62 6.10
C GLY A 171 18.02 13.80 5.20
N LEU A 172 17.09 14.43 4.47
CA LEU A 172 15.99 13.77 3.76
C LEU A 172 15.90 14.13 2.27
N HIS A 173 17.01 14.55 1.65
CA HIS A 173 17.06 14.87 0.23
C HIS A 173 16.53 13.70 -0.65
N PRO A 174 15.69 13.96 -1.67
CA PRO A 174 15.30 15.27 -2.22
C PRO A 174 13.99 15.84 -1.65
N LEU A 175 13.50 15.34 -0.51
CA LEU A 175 12.20 15.74 0.03
C LEU A 175 12.18 17.22 0.41
N ARG A 176 11.28 18.00 -0.20
CA ARG A 176 11.07 19.42 0.13
C ARG A 176 9.84 19.61 1.00
N TYR A 177 9.74 20.78 1.61
CA TYR A 177 8.61 21.15 2.47
C TYR A 177 7.26 21.02 1.74
N LYS A 178 7.18 21.46 0.47
CA LYS A 178 5.96 21.34 -0.34
C LYS A 178 5.58 19.91 -0.72
N ASP A 179 6.53 18.97 -0.64
CA ASP A 179 6.31 17.57 -0.97
C ASP A 179 5.65 16.82 0.21
N LEU A 180 5.46 17.49 1.36
CA LEU A 180 4.74 16.92 2.52
C LEU A 180 3.28 16.61 2.15
N PRO A 181 2.80 15.39 2.47
CA PRO A 181 1.52 14.85 2.01
C PRO A 181 0.35 15.38 2.84
N THR A 182 -0.10 16.60 2.54
CA THR A 182 -1.21 17.24 3.29
C THR A 182 -2.59 17.05 2.66
N SER A 183 -2.66 16.49 1.45
CA SER A 183 -3.92 16.30 0.72
C SER A 183 -4.55 14.92 0.95
N GLY A 184 -5.89 14.85 0.90
CA GLY A 184 -6.64 13.58 0.84
C GLY A 184 -7.03 12.98 2.18
N PHE A 185 -6.66 13.60 3.31
CA PHE A 185 -7.01 13.15 4.65
C PHE A 185 -8.05 14.04 5.38
N GLY A 186 -8.52 15.10 4.74
CA GLY A 186 -9.45 16.07 5.31
C GLY A 186 -8.76 17.39 5.67
N PRO A 187 -9.31 18.16 6.62
CA PRO A 187 -8.69 19.41 7.07
C PRO A 187 -7.30 19.19 7.68
N LEU A 188 -6.47 20.23 7.68
CA LEU A 188 -5.07 20.14 8.10
C LEU A 188 -4.92 19.81 9.60
N GLU A 189 -5.65 20.49 10.51
CA GLU A 189 -5.57 20.22 11.96
C GLU A 189 -5.80 18.74 12.31
N PRO A 190 -6.93 18.11 11.90
CA PRO A 190 -7.16 16.70 12.16
C PRO A 190 -6.10 15.78 11.54
N LEU A 191 -5.55 16.14 10.37
CA LEU A 191 -4.44 15.41 9.76
C LEU A 191 -3.19 15.47 10.65
N LEU A 192 -2.81 16.65 11.15
CA LEU A 192 -1.63 16.81 12.01
C LEU A 192 -1.82 16.07 13.35
N GLU A 193 -3.02 16.12 13.93
CA GLU A 193 -3.37 15.36 15.13
C GLU A 193 -3.30 13.84 14.90
N MET A 194 -3.84 13.37 13.77
CA MET A 194 -3.71 11.97 13.36
C MET A 194 -2.24 11.57 13.17
N CYS A 195 -1.40 12.42 12.58
CA CYS A 195 0.03 12.16 12.44
C CYS A 195 0.70 11.99 13.81
N ARG A 196 0.39 12.85 14.80
CA ARG A 196 0.89 12.71 16.18
C ARG A 196 0.51 11.37 16.80
N GLU A 197 -0.74 10.92 16.61
CA GLU A 197 -1.18 9.63 17.12
C GLU A 197 -0.50 8.45 16.41
N VAL A 198 -0.26 8.55 15.10
CA VAL A 198 0.32 7.47 14.29
C VAL A 198 1.82 7.27 14.52
N VAL A 199 2.57 8.34 14.72
CA VAL A 199 4.03 8.25 14.95
C VAL A 199 4.38 8.03 16.42
N ASN A 200 3.43 8.22 17.33
CA ASN A 200 3.63 7.92 18.73
C ASN A 200 3.82 6.41 18.93
N LYS A 201 5.07 6.01 19.21
CA LYS A 201 5.43 4.61 19.47
C LYS A 201 4.74 4.01 20.68
N ARG A 202 4.33 4.82 21.66
CA ARG A 202 3.71 4.37 22.92
C ARG A 202 4.48 3.22 23.57
N THR A 203 3.87 2.03 23.68
CA THR A 203 4.47 0.80 24.23
C THR A 203 4.96 -0.17 23.16
N ALA A 204 4.97 0.23 21.88
CA ALA A 204 5.47 -0.61 20.80
C ALA A 204 6.99 -0.76 20.90
N PHE A 205 7.45 -1.99 20.74
CA PHE A 205 8.87 -2.34 20.84
C PHE A 205 9.62 -2.21 19.53
N ALA A 206 8.91 -2.24 18.41
CA ALA A 206 9.49 -2.11 17.08
C ALA A 206 8.48 -1.57 16.06
N VAL A 207 8.99 -1.13 14.92
CA VAL A 207 8.20 -0.79 13.74
C VAL A 207 8.60 -1.69 12.57
N ILE A 208 7.64 -2.35 11.96
CA ILE A 208 7.82 -3.06 10.69
C ILE A 208 7.36 -2.14 9.56
N ILE A 209 8.14 -2.07 8.48
CA ILE A 209 7.76 -1.31 7.29
C ILE A 209 7.83 -2.23 6.08
N ASN A 210 6.78 -2.28 5.26
CA ASN A 210 6.78 -3.00 3.99
C ASN A 210 7.61 -2.24 2.94
N THR A 211 8.93 -2.17 3.13
CA THR A 211 9.88 -1.58 2.18
C THR A 211 11.22 -2.31 2.26
N ALA A 212 12.16 -1.99 1.37
CA ALA A 212 13.51 -2.51 1.35
C ALA A 212 14.55 -1.40 1.50
N SER A 213 15.67 -1.70 2.15
CA SER A 213 16.77 -0.75 2.34
C SER A 213 17.35 -0.24 1.02
N CYS A 214 17.36 -1.06 -0.04
CA CYS A 214 17.84 -0.65 -1.36
C CYS A 214 16.95 0.40 -2.04
N LEU A 215 15.73 0.62 -1.55
CA LEU A 215 14.83 1.67 -2.05
C LEU A 215 14.88 2.95 -1.21
N GLU A 216 14.96 2.81 0.12
CA GLU A 216 14.69 3.92 1.05
C GLU A 216 15.68 4.00 2.23
N SER A 217 16.97 3.70 2.00
CA SER A 217 18.00 3.64 3.07
C SER A 217 18.11 4.91 3.91
N LEU A 218 17.98 6.09 3.29
CA LEU A 218 18.03 7.38 3.99
C LEU A 218 16.84 7.52 4.96
N SER A 219 15.61 7.33 4.46
CA SER A 219 14.39 7.39 5.27
C SER A 219 14.40 6.36 6.40
N LEU A 220 14.89 5.14 6.14
CA LEU A 220 15.01 4.10 7.17
C LEU A 220 16.02 4.46 8.26
N SER A 221 17.18 5.00 7.88
CA SER A 221 18.21 5.42 8.84
C SER A 221 17.73 6.58 9.71
N TRP A 222 17.04 7.53 9.10
CA TRP A 222 16.41 8.65 9.80
C TRP A 222 15.36 8.15 10.82
N LEU A 223 14.45 7.26 10.40
CA LEU A 223 13.42 6.70 11.28
C LEU A 223 14.02 5.92 12.45
N GLN A 224 15.10 5.18 12.23
CA GLN A 224 15.79 4.43 13.28
C GLN A 224 16.33 5.35 14.37
N GLN A 225 16.81 6.54 14.00
CA GLN A 225 17.30 7.55 14.94
C GLN A 225 16.13 8.24 15.65
N GLU A 226 15.13 8.68 14.90
CA GLU A 226 13.98 9.44 15.40
C GLU A 226 13.14 8.63 16.40
N LEU A 227 12.80 7.38 16.05
CA LEU A 227 11.89 6.57 16.86
C LEU A 227 12.59 5.99 18.11
N GLY A 228 13.91 5.82 18.08
CA GLY A 228 14.68 5.22 19.17
C GLY A 228 14.26 3.79 19.52
N ILE A 229 13.61 3.09 18.59
CA ILE A 229 13.24 1.66 18.66
C ILE A 229 13.60 0.99 17.32
N PRO A 230 13.82 -0.33 17.28
CA PRO A 230 14.14 -1.04 16.04
C PRO A 230 13.11 -0.81 14.92
N VAL A 231 13.60 -0.54 13.71
CA VAL A 231 12.81 -0.42 12.48
C VAL A 231 13.21 -1.55 11.52
N TYR A 232 12.27 -2.45 11.20
CA TYR A 232 12.49 -3.61 10.35
C TYR A 232 11.90 -3.41 8.94
N PRO A 233 12.74 -3.18 7.91
CA PRO A 233 12.31 -3.14 6.51
C PRO A 233 12.13 -4.57 5.98
N LEU A 234 10.90 -5.08 5.99
CA LEU A 234 10.57 -6.48 5.61
C LEU A 234 10.03 -6.63 4.18
N GLY A 235 9.99 -5.54 3.42
CA GLY A 235 9.45 -5.51 2.08
C GLY A 235 10.42 -6.02 1.01
N PRO A 236 9.88 -6.34 -0.19
CA PRO A 236 8.45 -6.38 -0.52
C PRO A 236 7.79 -7.67 0.00
N LEU A 237 6.78 -7.55 0.85
CA LEU A 237 6.21 -8.69 1.56
C LEU A 237 5.59 -9.76 0.63
N HIS A 238 5.11 -9.38 -0.55
CA HIS A 238 4.54 -10.30 -1.54
C HIS A 238 5.55 -11.32 -2.10
N ILE A 239 6.84 -11.00 -2.10
CA ILE A 239 7.91 -11.95 -2.44
C ILE A 239 8.65 -12.47 -1.20
N THR A 240 8.75 -11.69 -0.11
CA THR A 240 9.33 -12.17 1.17
C THR A 240 8.56 -13.38 1.71
N ALA A 241 7.22 -13.36 1.62
CA ALA A 241 6.37 -14.45 2.07
C ALA A 241 6.32 -15.64 1.09
N SER A 242 6.90 -15.52 -0.11
CA SER A 242 6.76 -16.50 -1.21
C SER A 242 5.30 -16.96 -1.45
N SER A 243 4.35 -16.06 -1.20
CA SER A 243 2.91 -16.32 -1.26
C SER A 243 2.23 -15.10 -1.84
N GLN A 244 1.37 -15.34 -2.82
CA GLN A 244 0.39 -14.33 -3.21
C GLN A 244 -0.47 -14.01 -1.99
N GLY A 245 -0.60 -12.72 -1.70
CA GLY A 245 -1.51 -12.25 -0.68
C GLY A 245 -2.94 -12.47 -1.18
N PRO A 246 -3.92 -12.55 -0.27
CA PRO A 246 -5.30 -12.74 -0.69
C PRO A 246 -5.88 -11.44 -1.26
N SER A 247 -6.70 -11.55 -2.30
CA SER A 247 -7.48 -10.43 -2.84
C SER A 247 -8.87 -10.35 -2.19
N LEU A 248 -9.30 -9.14 -1.78
CA LEU A 248 -10.67 -8.91 -1.32
C LEU A 248 -11.70 -9.00 -2.46
N LEU A 249 -11.26 -8.81 -3.71
CA LEU A 249 -12.11 -8.82 -4.90
C LEU A 249 -11.78 -10.04 -5.76
N GLN A 250 -12.81 -10.62 -6.39
CA GLN A 250 -12.64 -11.79 -7.26
C GLN A 250 -11.85 -11.41 -8.52
N GLU A 251 -10.72 -12.08 -8.74
CA GLU A 251 -9.83 -11.84 -9.87
C GLU A 251 -10.33 -12.54 -11.14
N ASP A 252 -10.21 -11.85 -12.27
CA ASP A 252 -10.54 -12.36 -13.58
C ASP A 252 -9.28 -12.81 -14.33
N MET A 253 -9.06 -14.13 -14.35
CA MET A 253 -7.90 -14.75 -15.01
C MET A 253 -7.96 -14.70 -16.54
N SER A 254 -9.11 -14.35 -17.15
CA SER A 254 -9.25 -14.31 -18.61
C SER A 254 -8.31 -13.29 -19.27
N CYS A 255 -7.90 -12.26 -18.51
CA CYS A 255 -6.92 -11.29 -19.00
C CYS A 255 -5.56 -11.90 -19.27
N ILE A 256 -5.16 -12.98 -18.58
CA ILE A 256 -3.90 -13.68 -18.83
C ILE A 256 -3.93 -14.38 -20.19
N GLU A 257 -5.06 -15.00 -20.56
CA GLU A 257 -5.22 -15.61 -21.88
C GLU A 257 -5.17 -14.58 -23.01
N TRP A 258 -5.69 -13.37 -22.76
CA TRP A 258 -5.57 -12.25 -23.70
C TRP A 258 -4.11 -11.76 -23.82
N LEU A 259 -3.41 -11.63 -22.69
CA LEU A 259 -1.99 -11.23 -22.65
C LEU A 259 -1.07 -12.21 -23.39
N ASN A 260 -1.34 -13.52 -23.32
CA ASN A 260 -0.59 -14.55 -24.05
C ASN A 260 -0.58 -14.35 -25.57
N LYS A 261 -1.54 -13.60 -26.12
CA LYS A 261 -1.67 -13.31 -27.57
C LYS A 261 -0.95 -12.03 -27.99
N GLN A 262 -0.42 -11.26 -27.03
CA GLN A 262 0.20 -9.97 -27.27
C GLN A 262 1.71 -10.09 -27.49
N LYS A 263 2.31 -9.09 -28.13
CA LYS A 263 3.76 -9.04 -28.28
C LYS A 263 4.43 -8.77 -26.93
N PRO A 264 5.67 -9.25 -26.71
CA PRO A 264 6.43 -8.90 -25.52
C PRO A 264 6.56 -7.38 -25.37
N ARG A 265 6.40 -6.90 -24.12
CA ARG A 265 6.58 -5.49 -23.72
C ARG A 265 5.77 -4.46 -24.53
N SER A 266 4.63 -4.85 -25.11
CA SER A 266 3.78 -3.93 -25.87
C SER A 266 2.56 -3.44 -25.10
N VAL A 267 2.14 -4.16 -24.05
CA VAL A 267 0.88 -3.88 -23.36
C VAL A 267 1.06 -2.84 -22.25
N ILE A 268 0.17 -1.84 -22.21
CA ILE A 268 -0.01 -0.99 -21.03
C ILE A 268 -1.05 -1.63 -20.10
N TYR A 269 -0.64 -1.99 -18.90
CA TYR A 269 -1.56 -2.36 -17.83
C TYR A 269 -2.03 -1.11 -17.09
N ILE A 270 -3.33 -0.98 -16.81
CA ILE A 270 -3.93 0.20 -16.18
C ILE A 270 -4.73 -0.23 -14.96
N SER A 271 -4.31 0.24 -13.79
CA SER A 271 -5.02 0.00 -12.52
C SER A 271 -4.80 1.18 -11.57
N LEU A 272 -5.90 1.86 -11.22
CA LEU A 272 -5.87 3.03 -10.34
C LEU A 272 -6.18 2.67 -8.87
N GLY A 273 -5.86 1.44 -8.46
CA GLY A 273 -6.06 0.97 -7.09
C GLY A 273 -7.50 0.57 -6.78
N SER A 274 -7.81 0.37 -5.49
CA SER A 274 -9.09 -0.19 -5.02
C SER A 274 -10.12 0.85 -4.57
N LYS A 275 -9.71 2.11 -4.38
CA LYS A 275 -10.56 3.20 -3.85
C LYS A 275 -10.73 4.38 -4.78
N ALA A 276 -9.97 4.44 -5.88
CA ALA A 276 -10.06 5.55 -6.81
C ALA A 276 -11.45 5.62 -7.47
N HIS A 277 -11.91 6.84 -7.64
CA HIS A 277 -13.04 7.20 -8.49
C HIS A 277 -12.53 8.13 -9.59
N MET A 278 -13.15 8.06 -10.75
CA MET A 278 -12.78 8.80 -11.95
C MET A 278 -14.02 9.47 -12.53
N GLU A 279 -13.85 10.69 -13.03
CA GLU A 279 -14.91 11.35 -13.79
C GLU A 279 -15.04 10.78 -15.19
N THR A 280 -16.24 10.82 -15.75
CA THR A 280 -16.50 10.35 -17.12
C THR A 280 -15.62 11.06 -18.14
N LYS A 281 -15.41 12.38 -17.98
CA LYS A 281 -14.53 13.17 -18.86
C LYS A 281 -13.10 12.62 -18.86
N GLU A 282 -12.54 12.37 -17.68
CA GLU A 282 -11.19 11.81 -17.54
C GLU A 282 -11.09 10.42 -18.18
N MET A 283 -12.08 9.55 -17.96
CA MET A 283 -12.10 8.22 -18.59
C MET A 283 -12.10 8.30 -20.12
N LEU A 284 -12.89 9.21 -20.69
CA LEU A 284 -12.94 9.44 -22.14
C LEU A 284 -11.57 9.89 -22.67
N GLU A 285 -10.95 10.90 -22.05
CA GLU A 285 -9.63 11.38 -22.48
C GLU A 285 -8.56 10.28 -22.40
N MET A 286 -8.59 9.45 -21.36
CA MET A 286 -7.74 8.26 -21.26
C MET A 286 -7.99 7.29 -22.42
N ALA A 287 -9.25 6.94 -22.68
CA ALA A 287 -9.61 6.00 -23.75
C ALA A 287 -9.17 6.50 -25.13
N TRP A 288 -9.40 7.78 -25.45
CA TRP A 288 -8.95 8.40 -26.70
C TRP A 288 -7.42 8.38 -26.83
N GLY A 289 -6.71 8.80 -25.78
CA GLY A 289 -5.24 8.81 -25.80
C GLY A 289 -4.62 7.42 -25.95
N LEU A 290 -5.19 6.42 -25.27
CA LEU A 290 -4.78 5.02 -25.41
C LEU A 290 -4.95 4.54 -26.84
N CYS A 291 -6.07 4.86 -27.49
CA CYS A 291 -6.32 4.44 -28.86
C CYS A 291 -5.41 5.16 -29.86
N ASN A 292 -5.18 6.46 -29.66
CA ASN A 292 -4.24 7.24 -30.47
C ASN A 292 -2.78 6.75 -30.33
N SER A 293 -2.43 6.17 -29.18
CA SER A 293 -1.10 5.60 -28.94
C SER A 293 -0.80 4.38 -29.82
N ASN A 294 -1.85 3.71 -30.31
CA ASN A 294 -1.79 2.46 -31.07
C ASN A 294 -1.08 1.31 -30.32
N GLN A 295 -1.06 1.35 -28.98
CA GLN A 295 -0.57 0.26 -28.12
C GLN A 295 -1.74 -0.56 -27.56
N PRO A 296 -1.59 -1.89 -27.41
CA PRO A 296 -2.57 -2.69 -26.71
C PRO A 296 -2.58 -2.34 -25.22
N PHE A 297 -3.73 -2.43 -24.57
CA PHE A 297 -3.85 -2.12 -23.15
C PHE A 297 -4.81 -3.04 -22.41
N LEU A 298 -4.49 -3.35 -21.15
CA LEU A 298 -5.35 -4.06 -20.23
C LEU A 298 -5.80 -3.09 -19.15
N TRP A 299 -7.10 -2.83 -19.06
CA TRP A 299 -7.65 -1.83 -18.13
C TRP A 299 -8.54 -2.47 -17.08
N VAL A 300 -8.14 -2.31 -15.82
CA VAL A 300 -9.01 -2.56 -14.67
C VAL A 300 -9.93 -1.35 -14.46
N ILE A 301 -11.20 -1.53 -14.80
CA ILE A 301 -12.26 -0.62 -14.39
C ILE A 301 -12.96 -1.31 -13.21
N ARG A 302 -13.35 -0.61 -12.14
CA ARG A 302 -14.12 -1.23 -11.04
C ARG A 302 -15.59 -0.85 -11.14
N PRO A 303 -16.53 -1.73 -10.76
CA PRO A 303 -17.93 -1.33 -10.65
C PRO A 303 -18.08 -0.09 -9.76
N GLY A 304 -18.84 0.90 -10.23
CA GLY A 304 -19.05 2.18 -9.54
C GLY A 304 -17.82 3.11 -9.45
N SER A 305 -16.69 2.77 -10.08
CA SER A 305 -15.48 3.62 -10.05
C SER A 305 -15.52 4.79 -11.02
N VAL A 306 -16.44 4.79 -11.99
CA VAL A 306 -16.65 5.91 -12.92
C VAL A 306 -17.96 6.60 -12.54
N ALA A 307 -17.92 7.92 -12.38
CA ALA A 307 -19.08 8.69 -11.93
C ALA A 307 -20.30 8.47 -12.85
N GLY A 308 -21.41 8.01 -12.27
CA GLY A 308 -22.67 7.77 -12.99
C GLY A 308 -22.77 6.42 -13.70
N PHE A 309 -21.77 5.53 -13.57
CA PHE A 309 -21.77 4.23 -14.24
C PHE A 309 -21.47 3.07 -13.28
N GLU A 310 -22.37 2.10 -13.26
CA GLU A 310 -22.19 0.86 -12.51
C GLU A 310 -21.17 -0.07 -13.18
N TRP A 311 -21.12 -0.11 -14.52
CA TRP A 311 -20.14 -0.88 -15.28
C TRP A 311 -20.01 -0.41 -16.74
N ILE A 312 -19.11 -1.05 -17.52
CA ILE A 312 -18.79 -0.66 -18.90
C ILE A 312 -19.97 -0.72 -19.87
N GLU A 313 -20.99 -1.53 -19.58
CA GLU A 313 -22.19 -1.68 -20.43
C GLU A 313 -23.02 -0.40 -20.52
N LEU A 314 -22.80 0.54 -19.59
CA LEU A 314 -23.47 1.82 -19.58
C LEU A 314 -22.64 2.93 -20.25
N LEU A 315 -21.42 2.63 -20.71
CA LEU A 315 -20.60 3.59 -21.43
C LEU A 315 -21.13 3.82 -22.85
N PRO A 316 -20.84 4.97 -23.48
CA PRO A 316 -21.21 5.20 -24.88
C PRO A 316 -20.64 4.09 -25.78
N GLU A 317 -21.46 3.54 -26.69
CA GLU A 317 -21.08 2.42 -27.57
C GLU A 317 -19.77 2.69 -28.35
N GLU A 318 -19.55 3.95 -28.75
CA GLU A 318 -18.35 4.41 -29.43
C GLU A 318 -17.08 4.15 -28.61
N VAL A 319 -17.14 4.38 -27.30
CA VAL A 319 -16.03 4.17 -26.37
C VAL A 319 -15.81 2.68 -26.15
N ILE A 320 -16.88 1.89 -25.99
CA ILE A 320 -16.79 0.44 -25.84
C ILE A 320 -16.13 -0.17 -27.08
N LYS A 321 -16.59 0.20 -28.28
CA LYS A 321 -16.03 -0.30 -29.54
C LYS A 321 -14.57 0.10 -29.70
N MET A 322 -14.26 1.37 -29.42
CA MET A 322 -12.91 1.91 -29.48
C MET A 322 -11.96 1.17 -28.52
N VAL A 323 -12.40 0.90 -27.29
CA VAL A 323 -11.58 0.23 -26.28
C VAL A 323 -11.45 -1.27 -26.54
N THR A 324 -12.49 -1.94 -27.01
CA THR A 324 -12.49 -3.41 -27.22
C THR A 324 -11.75 -3.84 -28.49
N GLU A 325 -11.51 -2.94 -29.46
CA GLU A 325 -10.73 -3.26 -30.66
C GLU A 325 -9.24 -3.50 -30.33
N ARG A 326 -8.70 -2.81 -29.31
CA ARG A 326 -7.25 -2.80 -29.00
C ARG A 326 -6.92 -3.13 -27.55
N GLY A 327 -7.90 -3.04 -26.67
CA GLY A 327 -7.74 -3.28 -25.25
C GLY A 327 -8.64 -4.38 -24.72
N TYR A 328 -8.34 -4.79 -23.50
CA TYR A 328 -9.13 -5.74 -22.73
C TYR A 328 -9.52 -5.08 -21.41
N ILE A 329 -10.79 -5.20 -21.01
CA ILE A 329 -11.28 -4.62 -19.76
C ILE A 329 -11.71 -5.75 -18.82
N VAL A 330 -11.30 -5.64 -17.57
CA VAL A 330 -11.73 -6.54 -16.49
C VAL A 330 -12.18 -5.74 -15.27
N LYS A 331 -13.04 -6.34 -14.44
CA LYS A 331 -13.49 -5.76 -13.16
C LYS A 331 -12.36 -5.68 -12.13
N TRP A 332 -11.54 -6.72 -12.13
CA TRP A 332 -10.43 -6.88 -11.21
C TRP A 332 -9.43 -7.88 -11.83
N ALA A 333 -8.14 -7.54 -11.82
CA ALA A 333 -7.11 -8.36 -12.44
C ALA A 333 -6.22 -9.02 -11.37
N PRO A 334 -5.66 -10.21 -11.63
CA PRO A 334 -4.57 -10.79 -10.86
C PRO A 334 -3.29 -9.96 -11.09
N GLN A 335 -3.18 -8.82 -10.38
CA GLN A 335 -2.22 -7.75 -10.71
C GLN A 335 -0.76 -8.22 -10.70
N ILE A 336 -0.39 -9.10 -9.76
CA ILE A 336 0.98 -9.63 -9.66
C ILE A 336 1.31 -10.44 -10.92
N GLU A 337 0.41 -11.33 -11.34
CA GLU A 337 0.56 -12.16 -12.54
C GLU A 337 0.56 -11.33 -13.82
N VAL A 338 -0.29 -10.29 -13.87
CA VAL A 338 -0.31 -9.36 -15.00
C VAL A 338 1.03 -8.63 -15.11
N LEU A 339 1.53 -8.05 -14.01
CA LEU A 339 2.81 -7.33 -14.01
C LEU A 339 3.99 -8.26 -14.34
N GLY A 340 3.94 -9.51 -13.90
CA GLY A 340 4.95 -10.53 -14.24
C GLY A 340 4.83 -11.08 -15.66
N HIS A 341 3.78 -10.73 -16.41
CA HIS A 341 3.56 -11.28 -17.75
C HIS A 341 4.49 -10.62 -18.79
N PRO A 342 5.18 -11.39 -19.66
CA PRO A 342 6.14 -10.85 -20.63
C PRO A 342 5.60 -9.81 -21.61
N ALA A 343 4.29 -9.84 -21.87
CA ALA A 343 3.61 -8.88 -22.73
C ALA A 343 3.49 -7.47 -22.12
N VAL A 344 3.50 -7.35 -20.79
CA VAL A 344 3.35 -6.05 -20.12
C VAL A 344 4.63 -5.24 -20.29
N GLY A 345 4.49 -4.10 -20.96
CA GLY A 345 5.57 -3.14 -21.21
C GLY A 345 5.53 -1.94 -20.28
N GLY A 346 4.40 -1.66 -19.64
CA GLY A 346 4.26 -0.51 -18.77
C GLY A 346 3.05 -0.61 -17.86
N PHE A 347 3.11 0.09 -16.73
CA PHE A 347 2.04 0.12 -15.74
C PHE A 347 1.56 1.55 -15.48
N TRP A 348 0.36 1.86 -15.92
CA TRP A 348 -0.33 3.08 -15.53
C TRP A 348 -1.02 2.89 -14.18
N SER A 349 -0.47 3.56 -13.17
CA SER A 349 -0.86 3.40 -11.78
C SER A 349 -1.18 4.71 -11.09
N HIS A 350 -2.09 4.62 -10.12
CA HIS A 350 -2.31 5.65 -9.12
C HIS A 350 -1.14 5.83 -8.12
N CYS A 351 -0.07 5.03 -8.20
CA CYS A 351 1.11 5.12 -7.35
C CYS A 351 0.87 4.78 -5.87
N GLY A 352 -0.12 3.93 -5.57
CA GLY A 352 -0.23 3.31 -4.25
C GLY A 352 0.96 2.39 -3.96
N TRP A 353 1.42 2.36 -2.70
CA TRP A 353 2.72 1.76 -2.35
C TRP A 353 2.86 0.27 -2.73
N ASN A 354 1.83 -0.54 -2.49
CA ASN A 354 1.86 -1.96 -2.86
C ASN A 354 2.03 -2.14 -4.38
N SER A 355 1.24 -1.43 -5.19
CA SER A 355 1.35 -1.43 -6.65
C SER A 355 2.71 -0.95 -7.14
N THR A 356 3.31 0.04 -6.47
CA THR A 356 4.67 0.49 -6.77
C THR A 356 5.68 -0.63 -6.53
N LEU A 357 5.61 -1.31 -5.37
CA LEU A 357 6.50 -2.43 -5.08
C LEU A 357 6.33 -3.58 -6.07
N GLU A 358 5.09 -3.95 -6.41
CA GLU A 358 4.79 -5.01 -7.38
C GLU A 358 5.38 -4.67 -8.77
N SER A 359 5.25 -3.41 -9.21
CA SER A 359 5.84 -2.95 -10.49
C SER A 359 7.36 -3.05 -10.51
N ILE A 360 8.01 -2.63 -9.41
CA ILE A 360 9.47 -2.67 -9.31
C ILE A 360 9.96 -4.12 -9.23
N VAL A 361 9.28 -4.98 -8.47
CA VAL A 361 9.59 -6.41 -8.40
C VAL A 361 9.50 -7.07 -9.77
N GLU A 362 8.61 -6.60 -10.64
CA GLU A 362 8.52 -7.13 -12.01
C GLU A 362 9.38 -6.40 -13.04
N GLY A 363 9.97 -5.26 -12.69
CA GLY A 363 10.83 -4.48 -13.58
C GLY A 363 10.03 -3.75 -14.65
N VAL A 364 8.79 -3.38 -14.32
CA VAL A 364 7.86 -2.70 -15.23
C VAL A 364 7.90 -1.19 -14.94
N PRO A 365 8.23 -0.34 -15.93
CA PRO A 365 8.21 1.11 -15.76
C PRO A 365 6.76 1.64 -15.71
N MET A 366 6.58 2.84 -15.16
CA MET A 366 5.25 3.32 -14.75
C MET A 366 4.81 4.62 -15.44
N ILE A 367 3.52 4.76 -15.71
CA ILE A 367 2.86 6.05 -15.88
C ILE A 367 2.14 6.37 -14.56
N CYS A 368 2.47 7.52 -13.98
CA CYS A 368 2.05 7.91 -12.64
C CYS A 368 0.88 8.89 -12.71
N ARG A 369 -0.27 8.50 -12.15
CA ARG A 369 -1.45 9.36 -12.00
C ARG A 369 -1.89 9.38 -10.53
N PRO A 370 -1.17 10.09 -9.65
CA PRO A 370 -1.54 10.14 -8.24
C PRO A 370 -2.89 10.84 -8.05
N LEU A 371 -3.71 10.32 -7.13
CA LEU A 371 -5.07 10.81 -6.88
C LEU A 371 -5.20 11.41 -5.47
N GLN A 372 -4.70 10.73 -4.44
CA GLN A 372 -4.86 11.17 -3.05
C GLN A 372 -3.77 10.61 -2.12
N GLY A 373 -3.67 11.19 -0.92
CA GLY A 373 -2.78 10.70 0.14
C GLY A 373 -1.31 10.73 -0.26
N GLU A 374 -0.61 9.63 0.01
CA GLU A 374 0.82 9.45 -0.22
C GLU A 374 1.20 9.29 -1.70
N GLN A 375 0.23 9.15 -2.60
CA GLN A 375 0.46 8.78 -4.00
C GLN A 375 1.31 9.81 -4.75
N LYS A 376 1.14 11.10 -4.47
CA LYS A 376 1.95 12.17 -5.09
C LYS A 376 3.43 12.05 -4.70
N LEU A 377 3.68 11.75 -3.44
CA LEU A 377 5.04 11.53 -2.93
C LEU A 377 5.66 10.29 -3.58
N ASN A 378 4.91 9.20 -3.69
CA ASN A 378 5.37 7.99 -4.38
C ASN A 378 5.66 8.28 -5.87
N ALA A 379 4.79 9.01 -6.57
CA ALA A 379 4.98 9.40 -7.96
C ALA A 379 6.27 10.22 -8.15
N MET A 380 6.53 11.17 -7.26
CA MET A 380 7.79 11.94 -7.26
C MET A 380 9.01 11.03 -7.12
N TYR A 381 8.98 10.04 -6.22
CA TYR A 381 10.08 9.07 -6.09
C TYR A 381 10.26 8.21 -7.34
N ILE A 382 9.15 7.74 -7.94
CA ILE A 382 9.16 6.95 -9.18
C ILE A 382 9.79 7.73 -10.33
N GLU A 383 9.42 9.00 -10.50
CA GLU A 383 9.89 9.84 -11.60
C GLU A 383 11.29 10.44 -11.35
N SER A 384 11.52 11.05 -10.19
CA SER A 384 12.71 11.88 -9.95
C SER A 384 13.86 11.13 -9.28
N VAL A 385 13.57 10.16 -8.40
CA VAL A 385 14.59 9.43 -7.63
C VAL A 385 15.00 8.16 -8.38
N TRP A 386 14.04 7.26 -8.63
CA TRP A 386 14.29 5.99 -9.31
C TRP A 386 14.31 6.14 -10.82
N LYS A 387 13.65 7.18 -11.36
CA LYS A 387 13.56 7.47 -12.78
C LYS A 387 13.00 6.29 -13.58
N ILE A 388 12.02 5.60 -13.04
CA ILE A 388 11.38 4.43 -13.66
C ILE A 388 9.95 4.74 -14.15
N GLY A 389 9.55 6.00 -14.18
CA GLY A 389 8.23 6.38 -14.66
C GLY A 389 8.09 7.84 -15.03
N ILE A 390 6.90 8.17 -15.53
CA ILE A 390 6.51 9.49 -16.05
C ILE A 390 5.26 9.94 -15.31
N GLN A 391 5.26 11.15 -14.75
CA GLN A 391 4.09 11.71 -14.09
C GLN A 391 3.16 12.41 -15.09
N LEU A 392 1.87 12.10 -15.00
CA LEU A 392 0.79 12.85 -15.64
C LEU A 392 0.21 13.82 -14.62
N GLU A 393 0.61 15.10 -14.75
CA GLU A 393 0.13 16.19 -13.90
C GLU A 393 -1.07 16.91 -14.52
N GLY A 394 -1.93 17.46 -13.66
CA GLY A 394 -3.07 18.27 -14.09
C GLY A 394 -4.27 17.47 -14.60
N GLU A 395 -5.08 18.11 -15.44
CA GLU A 395 -6.19 17.45 -16.13
C GLU A 395 -5.66 16.41 -17.13
N VAL A 396 -6.32 15.26 -17.20
CA VAL A 396 -5.96 14.23 -18.17
C VAL A 396 -6.49 14.63 -19.54
N GLU A 397 -5.57 14.86 -20.48
CA GLU A 397 -5.86 15.17 -21.88
C GLU A 397 -5.40 14.00 -22.77
N ARG A 398 -6.18 13.63 -23.78
CA ARG A 398 -5.86 12.51 -24.69
C ARG A 398 -4.48 12.62 -25.33
N GLU A 399 -4.02 13.82 -25.69
CA GLU A 399 -2.70 14.02 -26.28
C GLU A 399 -1.60 13.81 -25.23
N GLY A 400 -1.84 14.18 -23.97
CA GLY A 400 -0.94 13.90 -22.86
C GLY A 400 -0.79 12.40 -22.61
N VAL A 401 -1.93 11.68 -22.64
CA VAL A 401 -1.98 10.22 -22.50
C VAL A 401 -1.24 9.53 -23.65
N GLU A 402 -1.54 9.91 -24.89
CA GLU A 402 -0.87 9.36 -26.08
C GLU A 402 0.65 9.53 -25.98
N ARG A 403 1.12 10.74 -25.64
CA ARG A 403 2.54 11.03 -25.48
C ARG A 403 3.17 10.19 -24.37
N ALA A 404 2.52 10.07 -23.22
CA ALA A 404 3.07 9.28 -22.10
C ALA A 404 3.19 7.79 -22.45
N VAL A 405 2.19 7.22 -23.12
CA VAL A 405 2.23 5.82 -23.56
C VAL A 405 3.34 5.59 -24.59
N LYS A 406 3.45 6.47 -25.60
CA LYS A 406 4.51 6.38 -26.61
C LYS A 406 5.90 6.51 -25.97
N ARG A 407 6.11 7.51 -25.11
CA ARG A 407 7.38 7.72 -24.39
C ARG A 407 7.81 6.51 -23.56
N LEU A 408 6.86 5.87 -22.87
CA LEU A 408 7.18 4.73 -22.00
C LEU A 408 7.50 3.45 -22.78
N ILE A 409 6.81 3.21 -23.90
CA ILE A 409 6.87 1.92 -24.63
C ILE A 409 7.77 1.97 -25.85
N MET A 410 7.74 3.07 -26.60
CA MET A 410 8.32 3.16 -27.93
C MET A 410 9.64 3.93 -27.97
N ASP A 411 9.85 4.88 -27.05
CA ASP A 411 11.00 5.78 -27.09
C ASP A 411 12.20 5.24 -26.29
N GLU A 412 13.39 5.76 -26.60
CA GLU A 412 14.64 5.42 -25.89
C GLU A 412 14.59 5.78 -24.39
N GLU A 413 13.86 6.84 -24.04
CA GLU A 413 13.63 7.23 -22.64
C GLU A 413 12.94 6.11 -21.85
N GLY A 414 11.88 5.53 -22.42
CA GLY A 414 11.16 4.39 -21.84
C GLY A 414 12.02 3.13 -21.74
N ALA A 415 12.89 2.89 -22.73
CA ALA A 415 13.88 1.81 -22.65
C ALA A 415 14.84 2.02 -21.47
N ALA A 416 15.36 3.25 -21.27
CA ALA A 416 16.22 3.56 -20.15
C ALA A 416 15.51 3.46 -18.78
N MET A 417 14.22 3.83 -18.71
CA MET A 417 13.40 3.64 -17.50
C MET A 417 13.26 2.15 -17.16
N ARG A 418 13.09 1.30 -18.17
CA ARG A 418 12.98 -0.16 -18.01
C ARG A 418 14.27 -0.78 -17.50
N GLU A 419 15.43 -0.39 -18.04
CA GLU A 419 16.72 -0.88 -17.53
C GLU A 419 16.92 -0.52 -16.05
N ARG A 420 16.53 0.69 -15.64
CA ARG A 420 16.55 1.08 -14.22
C ARG A 420 15.55 0.27 -13.37
N ALA A 421 14.36 0.00 -13.91
CA ALA A 421 13.37 -0.85 -13.23
C ALA A 421 13.91 -2.29 -13.05
N LEU A 422 14.63 -2.83 -14.04
CA LEU A 422 15.28 -4.14 -13.95
C LEU A 422 16.42 -4.17 -12.92
N ASP A 423 17.25 -3.14 -12.83
CA ASP A 423 18.27 -3.02 -11.77
C ASP A 423 17.63 -3.00 -10.37
N LEU A 424 16.53 -2.26 -10.20
CA LEU A 424 15.79 -2.27 -8.93
C LEU A 424 15.13 -3.63 -8.64
N LYS A 425 14.60 -4.32 -9.66
CA LYS A 425 14.11 -5.70 -9.55
C LYS A 425 15.19 -6.62 -9.01
N GLU A 426 16.41 -6.55 -9.55
CA GLU A 426 17.52 -7.38 -9.09
C GLU A 426 17.89 -7.09 -7.64
N LYS A 427 17.97 -5.81 -7.25
CA LYS A 427 18.26 -5.38 -5.87
C LYS A 427 17.20 -5.86 -4.88
N LEU A 428 15.92 -5.74 -5.21
CA LEU A 428 14.83 -6.25 -4.36
C LEU A 428 14.84 -7.76 -4.24
N ASN A 429 15.07 -8.47 -5.34
CA ASN A 429 15.19 -9.93 -5.30
C ASN A 429 16.40 -10.37 -4.47
N ALA A 430 17.51 -9.64 -4.50
CA ALA A 430 18.66 -9.90 -3.65
C ALA A 430 18.36 -9.63 -2.16
N SER A 431 17.55 -8.61 -1.84
CA SER A 431 17.25 -8.25 -0.45
C SER A 431 16.41 -9.30 0.29
N VAL A 432 15.57 -10.05 -0.42
CA VAL A 432 14.68 -11.08 0.17
C VAL A 432 15.29 -12.50 0.14
N ARG A 433 16.36 -12.73 -0.61
CA ARG A 433 17.09 -14.01 -0.61
C ARG A 433 17.88 -14.20 0.69
N SER A 434 18.24 -15.45 0.98
CA SER A 434 19.06 -15.77 2.16
C SER A 434 20.34 -14.92 2.20
N GLY A 435 20.58 -14.26 3.33
CA GLY A 435 21.68 -13.31 3.52
C GLY A 435 21.38 -11.87 3.09
N GLY A 436 20.26 -11.63 2.39
CA GLY A 436 19.79 -10.30 2.01
C GLY A 436 19.21 -9.50 3.20
N SER A 437 19.12 -8.18 3.05
CA SER A 437 18.73 -7.28 4.14
C SER A 437 17.32 -7.51 4.67
N SER A 438 16.32 -7.70 3.79
CA SER A 438 14.93 -7.96 4.21
C SER A 438 14.79 -9.35 4.84
N TYR A 439 15.53 -10.34 4.33
CA TYR A 439 15.60 -11.68 4.91
C TYR A 439 16.17 -11.65 6.33
N ASN A 440 17.30 -10.96 6.52
CA ASN A 440 17.95 -10.85 7.83
C ASN A 440 17.08 -10.06 8.81
N ALA A 441 16.42 -8.98 8.37
CA ALA A 441 15.49 -8.22 9.19
C ALA A 441 14.31 -9.08 9.68
N LEU A 442 13.81 -10.02 8.87
CA LEU A 442 12.78 -10.97 9.30
C LEU A 442 13.32 -11.94 10.36
N ASP A 443 14.54 -12.45 10.19
CA ASP A 443 15.18 -13.33 11.18
C ASP A 443 15.45 -12.61 12.50
N GLU A 444 15.86 -11.35 12.45
CA GLU A 444 16.05 -10.49 13.62
C GLU A 444 14.73 -10.23 14.35
N LEU A 445 13.67 -9.88 13.61
CA LEU A 445 12.33 -9.74 14.17
C LEU A 445 11.87 -11.03 14.85
N VAL A 446 12.05 -12.19 14.21
CA VAL A 446 11.65 -13.49 14.77
C VAL A 446 12.41 -13.81 16.04
N LYS A 447 13.72 -13.51 16.10
CA LYS A 447 14.51 -13.66 17.33
C LYS A 447 13.96 -12.76 18.43
N PHE A 448 13.70 -11.49 18.11
CA PHE A 448 13.14 -10.50 19.02
C PHE A 448 11.78 -10.97 19.60
N LEU A 449 10.87 -11.46 18.74
CA LEU A 449 9.56 -11.97 19.13
C LEU A 449 9.61 -13.28 19.94
N ASN A 450 10.74 -13.99 19.97
CA ASN A 450 10.92 -15.20 20.78
C ASN A 450 11.59 -14.93 22.13
N THR A 451 12.30 -13.82 22.29
CA THR A 451 13.01 -13.46 23.53
C THR A 451 12.17 -12.67 24.52
N GLU A 452 11.19 -11.91 24.03
CA GLU A 452 10.17 -11.20 24.82
C GLU A 452 8.91 -12.06 24.96
#